data_AF-A0A1M5H422-F1
#
_entry.id   AF-A0A1M5H422-F1
#
_cell.length_a   1.000
_cell.length_b   1.000
_cell.length_c   1.000
_cell.angle_alpha   90.00
_cell.angle_beta   90.00
_cell.angle_gamma   90.00
#
_symmetry.space_group_name_H-M   'P 1'
#
loop_
_entity.id
_entity.type
_entity.pdbx_description
1 polymer ?
#
loop_
_entity_poly.entity_id
_entity_poly.type
_entity_poly.pdbx_seq_one_letter_code
_entity_poly.pdbx_strand_id
1 'polypeptide(L)'
;MTEMASLLEAFERAAAASPLVRFVDVALRGLGQVMFQDNPLTGLFFLLAIIWGAVSTGQPFVAICGVLALVVSTGTALVVGVDRTAWRAGLYGFNGVLTGLALATFLTPGPMLVVFVVLGAAMSVIATLATQRWLAGHGIPGLTFPFVATSWLFLLASHGFAGVSGAGLPAGAVTAPAVMVATDPLHVVDFVSGVALSISQVFLKDSLVAALLFLAGLAVSSIPAALLAVAGALIAVIVAHLAGAESELVTGGLLGFSPVLTAVALGCVFARPAPRNLSYAAFATIVTVIAQVALNAALAPVALPALTMPFVLITWLFLMAWPAEKH
;
A
#
# COMPACT_ATOMS: atom_id res chain seq x y z
N MET A 1 8.80 21.65 -17.25
CA MET A 1 7.48 21.00 -17.45
C MET A 1 7.27 20.45 -18.87
N THR A 2 8.04 20.88 -19.88
CA THR A 2 7.83 20.52 -21.30
C THR A 2 8.35 19.13 -21.71
N GLU A 3 9.44 18.61 -21.12
CA GLU A 3 10.03 17.31 -21.51
C GLU A 3 9.29 16.09 -20.93
N MET A 4 8.79 16.20 -19.68
CA MET A 4 8.03 15.11 -19.07
C MET A 4 6.69 14.89 -19.79
N ALA A 5 6.02 15.98 -20.18
CA ALA A 5 4.78 15.93 -20.94
C ALA A 5 5.00 15.28 -22.31
N SER A 6 6.07 15.65 -23.02
CA SER A 6 6.38 15.05 -24.33
C SER A 6 6.71 13.56 -24.23
N LEU A 7 7.38 13.12 -23.16
CA LEU A 7 7.64 11.70 -22.89
C LEU A 7 6.32 10.93 -22.69
N LEU A 8 5.41 11.44 -21.86
CA LEU A 8 4.11 10.82 -21.61
C LEU A 8 3.24 10.78 -22.86
N GLU A 9 3.24 11.83 -23.68
CA GLU A 9 2.54 11.85 -24.97
C GLU A 9 3.12 10.86 -25.97
N ALA A 10 4.45 10.70 -26.01
CA ALA A 10 5.08 9.68 -26.84
C ALA A 10 4.72 8.26 -26.37
N PHE A 11 4.72 8.03 -25.06
CA PHE A 11 4.33 6.74 -24.49
C PHE A 11 2.85 6.42 -24.74
N GLU A 12 1.95 7.40 -24.60
CA GLU A 12 0.53 7.23 -24.89
C GLU A 12 0.29 6.93 -26.38
N ARG A 13 1.00 7.59 -27.30
CA ARG A 13 0.95 7.26 -28.74
C ARG A 13 1.40 5.81 -29.00
N ALA A 14 2.47 5.36 -28.36
CA ALA A 14 2.93 3.97 -28.48
C ALA A 14 1.90 2.97 -27.90
N ALA A 15 1.29 3.30 -26.75
CA ALA A 15 0.25 2.51 -26.11
C ALA A 15 -1.05 2.48 -26.91
N ALA A 16 -1.36 3.50 -27.69
CA ALA A 16 -2.48 3.50 -28.64
C ALA A 16 -2.22 2.59 -29.85
N ALA A 17 -0.96 2.45 -30.26
CA ALA A 17 -0.56 1.66 -31.42
C ALA A 17 -0.34 0.16 -31.12
N SER A 18 -0.14 -0.23 -29.86
CA SER A 18 0.17 -1.63 -29.50
C SER A 18 -0.60 -2.09 -28.26
N PRO A 19 -1.38 -3.20 -28.35
CA PRO A 19 -2.06 -3.80 -27.19
C PRO A 19 -1.09 -4.21 -26.08
N LEU A 20 0.11 -4.67 -26.43
CA LEU A 20 1.13 -5.04 -25.46
C LEU A 20 1.66 -3.81 -24.70
N VAL A 21 1.96 -2.73 -25.42
CA VAL A 21 2.40 -1.48 -24.78
C VAL A 21 1.27 -0.89 -23.94
N ARG A 22 0.02 -0.98 -24.39
CA ARG A 22 -1.14 -0.62 -23.56
C ARG A 22 -1.21 -1.43 -22.28
N PHE A 23 -0.99 -2.74 -22.36
CA PHE A 23 -1.01 -3.59 -21.16
C PHE A 23 0.08 -3.17 -20.16
N VAL A 24 1.29 -2.86 -20.65
CA VAL A 24 2.39 -2.35 -19.81
C VAL A 24 2.04 -0.99 -19.19
N ASP A 25 1.49 -0.06 -19.97
CA ASP A 25 0.99 1.24 -19.48
C ASP A 25 -0.01 1.06 -18.33
N VAL A 26 -1.00 0.18 -18.53
CA VAL A 26 -2.01 -0.11 -17.50
C VAL A 26 -1.40 -0.76 -16.26
N ALA A 27 -0.46 -1.70 -16.42
CA ALA A 27 0.21 -2.32 -15.29
C ALA A 27 1.04 -1.28 -14.49
N LEU A 28 1.75 -0.38 -15.16
CA LEU A 28 2.50 0.70 -14.51
C LEU A 28 1.56 1.68 -13.79
N ARG A 29 0.45 2.10 -14.42
CA ARG A 29 -0.59 2.88 -13.73
C ARG A 29 -1.13 2.14 -12.52
N GLY A 30 -1.33 0.82 -12.64
CA GLY A 30 -1.73 -0.04 -11.53
C GLY A 30 -0.73 -0.02 -10.36
N LEU A 31 0.56 0.06 -10.61
CA LEU A 31 1.55 0.30 -9.54
C LEU A 31 1.38 1.68 -8.91
N GLY A 32 1.24 2.73 -9.73
CA GLY A 32 1.05 4.10 -9.23
C GLY A 32 -0.20 4.25 -8.37
N GLN A 33 -1.28 3.54 -8.70
CA GLN A 33 -2.55 3.57 -7.97
C GLN A 33 -2.46 3.04 -6.53
N VAL A 34 -1.40 2.30 -6.15
CA VAL A 34 -1.16 1.92 -4.74
C VAL A 34 -1.10 3.16 -3.84
N MET A 35 -0.56 4.26 -4.35
CA MET A 35 -0.55 5.56 -3.68
C MET A 35 -1.37 6.61 -4.44
N PHE A 36 -2.44 6.19 -5.11
CA PHE A 36 -3.42 7.05 -5.80
C PHE A 36 -2.88 7.84 -7.00
N GLN A 37 -1.82 7.37 -7.65
CA GLN A 37 -1.22 8.05 -8.80
C GLN A 37 -1.57 7.33 -10.11
N ASP A 38 -2.46 7.91 -10.91
CA ASP A 38 -2.74 7.45 -12.28
C ASP A 38 -1.66 7.94 -13.26
N ASN A 39 -0.42 7.47 -13.06
CA ASN A 39 0.75 7.89 -13.81
C ASN A 39 1.71 6.71 -14.06
N PRO A 40 1.97 6.32 -15.32
CA PRO A 40 2.83 5.18 -15.62
C PRO A 40 4.31 5.41 -15.25
N LEU A 41 4.80 6.65 -15.22
CA LEU A 41 6.16 6.94 -14.78
C LEU A 41 6.29 6.79 -13.27
N THR A 42 5.30 7.24 -12.50
CA THR A 42 5.22 6.93 -11.07
C THR A 42 5.25 5.41 -10.84
N GLY A 43 4.46 4.67 -11.63
CA GLY A 43 4.50 3.20 -11.66
C GLY A 43 5.87 2.61 -11.93
N LEU A 44 6.63 3.19 -12.86
CA LEU A 44 7.99 2.75 -13.18
C LEU A 44 8.95 2.99 -12.01
N PHE A 45 8.92 4.16 -11.37
CA PHE A 45 9.70 4.43 -10.16
C PHE A 45 9.36 3.43 -9.05
N PHE A 46 8.07 3.11 -8.87
CA PHE A 46 7.62 2.16 -7.86
C PHE A 46 8.09 0.74 -8.17
N LEU A 47 8.06 0.33 -9.45
CA LEU A 47 8.61 -0.95 -9.88
C LEU A 47 10.11 -1.06 -9.57
N LEU A 48 10.88 -0.03 -9.91
CA LEU A 48 12.32 0.01 -9.61
C LEU A 48 12.59 -0.02 -8.11
N ALA A 49 11.79 0.67 -7.31
CA ALA A 49 11.86 0.65 -5.85
C ALA A 49 11.59 -0.75 -5.27
N ILE A 50 10.56 -1.45 -5.77
CA ILE A 50 10.23 -2.82 -5.36
C ILE A 50 11.36 -3.78 -5.71
N ILE A 51 11.87 -3.71 -6.94
CA ILE A 51 12.99 -4.56 -7.41
C ILE A 51 14.23 -4.30 -6.55
N TRP A 52 14.63 -3.03 -6.41
CA TRP A 52 15.80 -2.66 -5.61
C TRP A 52 15.64 -3.12 -4.16
N GLY A 53 14.52 -2.78 -3.52
CA GLY A 53 14.24 -3.15 -2.14
C GLY A 53 14.36 -4.66 -1.94
N ALA A 54 13.68 -5.44 -2.79
CA ALA A 54 13.72 -6.90 -2.73
C ALA A 54 15.13 -7.49 -2.94
N VAL A 55 15.90 -6.98 -3.90
CA VAL A 55 17.28 -7.46 -4.16
C VAL A 55 18.20 -7.07 -3.00
N SER A 56 18.12 -5.83 -2.52
CA SER A 56 18.97 -5.30 -1.45
C SER A 56 18.77 -6.02 -0.11
N THR A 57 17.58 -6.54 0.15
CA THR A 57 17.26 -7.33 1.36
C THR A 57 17.39 -8.83 1.14
N GLY A 58 17.99 -9.28 0.03
CA GLY A 58 18.22 -10.70 -0.26
C GLY A 58 16.97 -11.52 -0.59
N GLN A 59 15.86 -10.87 -0.94
CA GLN A 59 14.56 -11.49 -1.22
C GLN A 59 14.03 -11.18 -2.64
N PRO A 60 14.81 -11.40 -3.72
CA PRO A 60 14.43 -11.04 -5.08
C PRO A 60 13.13 -11.72 -5.56
N PHE A 61 12.82 -12.89 -5.00
CA PHE A 61 11.60 -13.63 -5.31
C PHE A 61 10.32 -12.85 -4.98
N VAL A 62 10.36 -11.95 -3.99
CA VAL A 62 9.23 -11.09 -3.63
C VAL A 62 8.89 -10.12 -4.76
N ALA A 63 9.90 -9.52 -5.40
CA ALA A 63 9.67 -8.64 -6.55
C ALA A 63 9.09 -9.41 -7.74
N ILE A 64 9.58 -10.63 -8.00
CA ILE A 64 9.05 -11.52 -9.06
C ILE A 64 7.56 -11.81 -8.81
N CYS A 65 7.20 -12.17 -7.57
CA CYS A 65 5.80 -12.43 -7.20
C CYS A 65 4.92 -11.18 -7.31
N GLY A 66 5.43 -10.01 -6.92
CA GLY A 66 4.74 -8.73 -7.11
C GLY A 66 4.44 -8.43 -8.58
N VAL A 67 5.44 -8.58 -9.47
CA VAL A 67 5.27 -8.39 -10.91
C VAL A 67 4.31 -9.42 -11.51
N LEU A 68 4.43 -10.69 -11.12
CA LEU A 68 3.51 -11.74 -11.55
C LEU A 68 2.07 -11.40 -11.15
N ALA A 69 1.85 -10.98 -9.91
CA ALA A 69 0.52 -10.62 -9.40
C ALA A 69 -0.05 -9.39 -10.11
N LEU A 70 0.79 -8.40 -10.43
CA LEU A 70 0.40 -7.22 -11.20
C LEU A 70 -0.10 -7.63 -12.60
N VAL A 71 0.66 -8.48 -13.30
CA VAL A 71 0.28 -8.97 -14.63
C VAL A 71 -1.00 -9.81 -14.56
N VAL A 72 -1.08 -10.74 -13.59
CA VAL A 72 -2.26 -11.60 -13.43
C VAL A 72 -3.50 -10.77 -13.13
N SER A 73 -3.48 -9.88 -12.15
CA SER A 73 -4.65 -9.04 -11.81
C SER A 73 -5.06 -8.13 -12.97
N THR A 74 -4.10 -7.50 -13.66
CA THR A 74 -4.37 -6.67 -14.84
C THR A 74 -5.01 -7.48 -15.98
N GLY A 75 -4.55 -8.71 -16.20
CA GLY A 75 -5.11 -9.64 -17.19
C GLY A 75 -6.46 -10.22 -16.78
N THR A 76 -6.65 -10.60 -15.52
CA THR A 76 -7.93 -11.08 -14.98
C THR A 76 -9.01 -10.03 -15.17
N ALA A 77 -8.72 -8.75 -14.91
CA ALA A 77 -9.66 -7.66 -15.14
C ALA A 77 -10.11 -7.57 -16.62
N LEU A 78 -9.21 -7.82 -17.58
CA LEU A 78 -9.56 -7.91 -19.00
C LEU A 78 -10.50 -9.07 -19.29
N VAL A 79 -10.19 -10.25 -18.77
CA VAL A 79 -10.96 -11.49 -18.99
C VAL A 79 -12.37 -11.37 -18.40
N VAL A 80 -12.50 -10.75 -17.23
CA VAL A 80 -13.78 -10.52 -16.54
C VAL A 80 -14.62 -9.43 -17.24
N GLY A 81 -14.03 -8.63 -18.13
CA GLY A 81 -14.75 -7.63 -18.91
C GLY A 81 -15.14 -6.38 -18.13
N VAL A 82 -14.25 -5.90 -17.24
CA VAL A 82 -14.48 -4.67 -16.47
C VAL A 82 -14.54 -3.42 -17.36
N ASP A 83 -15.00 -2.30 -16.80
CA ASP A 83 -14.99 -1.00 -17.48
C ASP A 83 -13.57 -0.67 -18.00
N ARG A 84 -13.48 -0.38 -19.30
CA ARG A 84 -12.20 -0.18 -19.98
C ARG A 84 -11.49 1.11 -19.58
N THR A 85 -12.22 2.13 -19.15
CA THR A 85 -11.65 3.39 -18.64
C THR A 85 -11.04 3.16 -17.27
N ALA A 86 -11.76 2.50 -16.37
CA ALA A 86 -11.25 2.11 -15.05
C ALA A 86 -10.05 1.15 -15.17
N TRP A 87 -10.12 0.21 -16.12
CA TRP A 87 -9.00 -0.66 -16.44
C TRP A 87 -7.79 0.14 -16.93
N ARG A 88 -7.97 1.07 -17.88
CA ARG A 88 -6.87 1.93 -18.38
C ARG A 88 -6.22 2.78 -17.30
N ALA A 89 -6.99 3.21 -16.31
CA ALA A 89 -6.49 3.95 -15.13
C ALA A 89 -5.77 3.05 -14.10
N GLY A 90 -5.61 1.74 -14.36
CA GLY A 90 -4.88 0.82 -13.49
C GLY A 90 -5.63 0.38 -12.22
N LEU A 91 -6.93 0.66 -12.10
CA LEU A 91 -7.70 0.47 -10.86
C LEU A 91 -7.90 -0.99 -10.41
N TYR A 92 -7.45 -1.96 -11.21
CA TYR A 92 -7.53 -3.40 -10.90
C TYR A 92 -6.16 -4.05 -10.68
N GLY A 93 -5.05 -3.32 -10.89
CA GLY A 93 -3.69 -3.86 -10.72
C GLY A 93 -3.13 -3.68 -9.30
N PHE A 94 -3.45 -2.57 -8.64
CA PHE A 94 -2.80 -2.17 -7.39
C PHE A 94 -3.08 -3.12 -6.22
N ASN A 95 -4.32 -3.60 -6.08
CA ASN A 95 -4.66 -4.60 -5.07
C ASN A 95 -3.98 -5.95 -5.35
N GLY A 96 -3.84 -6.31 -6.64
CA GLY A 96 -3.17 -7.54 -7.05
C GLY A 96 -1.68 -7.54 -6.71
N VAL A 97 -0.95 -6.48 -7.07
CA VAL A 97 0.49 -6.38 -6.76
C VAL A 97 0.76 -6.40 -5.26
N LEU A 98 -0.02 -5.67 -4.46
CA LEU A 98 0.11 -5.71 -2.99
C LEU A 98 -0.17 -7.12 -2.44
N THR A 99 -1.17 -7.81 -2.99
CA THR A 99 -1.48 -9.19 -2.59
C THR A 99 -0.29 -10.10 -2.87
N GLY A 100 0.30 -10.03 -4.07
CA GLY A 100 1.47 -10.82 -4.43
C GLY A 100 2.70 -10.52 -3.58
N LEU A 101 2.96 -9.23 -3.30
CA LEU A 101 4.05 -8.80 -2.42
C LEU A 101 3.85 -9.32 -1.00
N ALA A 102 2.66 -9.18 -0.42
CA ALA A 102 2.38 -9.66 0.94
C ALA A 102 2.51 -11.18 1.05
N LEU A 103 1.91 -11.94 0.13
CA LEU A 103 2.04 -13.39 0.15
C LEU A 103 3.49 -13.83 0.05
N ALA A 104 4.29 -13.21 -0.83
CA ALA A 104 5.70 -13.58 -0.97
C ALA A 104 6.60 -13.08 0.17
N THR A 105 6.23 -12.01 0.88
CA THR A 105 6.93 -11.54 2.08
C THR A 105 6.67 -12.47 3.27
N PHE A 106 5.44 -12.96 3.44
CA PHE A 106 5.05 -13.68 4.66
C PHE A 106 5.11 -15.20 4.54
N LEU A 107 5.12 -15.75 3.33
CA LEU A 107 5.09 -17.21 3.09
C LEU A 107 6.41 -17.71 2.50
N THR A 108 6.74 -18.96 2.79
CA THR A 108 7.98 -19.60 2.33
C THR A 108 8.03 -19.68 0.80
N PRO A 109 9.16 -19.30 0.16
CA PRO A 109 9.36 -19.48 -1.27
C PRO A 109 9.19 -20.93 -1.73
N GLY A 110 8.37 -21.12 -2.77
CA GLY A 110 8.14 -22.43 -3.38
C GLY A 110 7.05 -22.43 -4.45
N PRO A 111 6.84 -23.55 -5.16
CA PRO A 111 5.85 -23.63 -6.23
C PRO A 111 4.42 -23.31 -5.78
N MET A 112 4.04 -23.73 -4.58
CA MET A 112 2.70 -23.48 -4.07
C MET A 112 2.46 -22.00 -3.72
N LEU A 113 3.50 -21.27 -3.31
CA LEU A 113 3.42 -19.81 -3.17
C LEU A 113 3.10 -19.15 -4.52
N VAL A 114 3.70 -19.60 -5.62
CA VAL A 114 3.36 -19.06 -6.95
C VAL A 114 1.88 -19.28 -7.29
N VAL A 115 1.34 -20.46 -6.96
CA VAL A 115 -0.10 -20.74 -7.12
C VAL A 115 -0.94 -19.78 -6.26
N PHE A 116 -0.56 -19.56 -5.01
CA PHE A 116 -1.22 -18.61 -4.10
C PHE A 116 -1.18 -17.18 -4.64
N VAL A 117 -0.04 -16.76 -5.20
CA VAL A 117 0.13 -15.43 -5.80
C VAL A 117 -0.78 -15.26 -7.01
N VAL A 118 -0.86 -16.25 -7.90
CA VAL A 118 -1.74 -16.19 -9.08
C VAL A 118 -3.21 -16.15 -8.68
N LEU A 119 -3.64 -17.05 -7.78
CA LEU A 119 -5.02 -17.12 -7.32
C LEU A 119 -5.41 -15.90 -6.50
N GLY A 120 -4.54 -15.44 -5.60
CA GLY A 120 -4.73 -14.22 -4.82
C GLY A 120 -4.82 -12.98 -5.69
N ALA A 121 -3.94 -12.84 -6.69
CA ALA A 121 -4.01 -11.74 -7.65
C ALA A 121 -5.34 -11.72 -8.41
N ALA A 122 -5.79 -12.86 -8.93
CA ALA A 122 -7.08 -12.97 -9.61
C ALA A 122 -8.26 -12.69 -8.66
N MET A 123 -8.23 -13.23 -7.45
CA MET A 123 -9.25 -13.00 -6.41
C MET A 123 -9.33 -11.53 -6.00
N SER A 124 -8.20 -10.82 -5.95
CA SER A 124 -8.17 -9.39 -5.63
C SER A 124 -9.00 -8.54 -6.60
N VAL A 125 -9.12 -8.97 -7.88
CA VAL A 125 -9.96 -8.31 -8.88
C VAL A 125 -11.44 -8.53 -8.56
N ILE A 126 -11.83 -9.77 -8.22
CA ILE A 126 -13.20 -10.08 -7.81
C ILE A 126 -13.57 -9.32 -6.53
N ALA A 127 -12.68 -9.31 -5.55
CA ALA A 127 -12.83 -8.53 -4.31
C ALA A 127 -12.94 -7.03 -4.60
N THR A 128 -12.18 -6.51 -5.56
CA THR A 128 -12.26 -5.10 -5.99
C THR A 128 -13.63 -4.78 -6.56
N LEU A 129 -14.15 -5.62 -7.47
CA LEU A 129 -15.48 -5.44 -8.05
C LEU A 129 -16.59 -5.54 -7.00
N ALA A 130 -16.52 -6.52 -6.09
CA ALA A 130 -17.49 -6.68 -5.02
C ALA A 130 -17.51 -5.47 -4.06
N THR A 131 -16.32 -5.01 -3.66
CA THR A 131 -16.15 -3.86 -2.77
C THR A 131 -16.66 -2.57 -3.43
N GLN A 132 -16.32 -2.33 -4.69
CA GLN A 132 -16.80 -1.16 -5.44
C GLN A 132 -18.32 -1.15 -5.57
N ARG A 133 -18.95 -2.30 -5.85
CA ARG A 133 -20.41 -2.41 -5.93
C ARG A 133 -21.08 -2.13 -4.59
N TRP A 134 -20.51 -2.63 -3.50
CA TRP A 134 -21.06 -2.40 -2.16
C TRP A 134 -20.95 -0.92 -1.72
N LEU A 135 -19.82 -0.28 -2.02
CA LEU A 135 -19.57 1.11 -1.64
C LEU A 135 -20.16 2.14 -2.59
N ALA A 136 -20.65 1.74 -3.76
CA ALA A 136 -21.23 2.63 -4.76
C ALA A 136 -22.34 3.52 -4.19
N GLY A 137 -23.19 2.97 -3.30
CA GLY A 137 -24.27 3.72 -2.65
C GLY A 137 -23.80 4.82 -1.68
N HIS A 138 -22.54 4.79 -1.24
CA HIS A 138 -21.95 5.75 -0.31
C HIS A 138 -20.99 6.73 -1.01
N GLY A 139 -20.72 6.55 -2.31
CA GLY A 139 -19.82 7.42 -3.07
C GLY A 139 -18.35 7.38 -2.62
N ILE A 140 -17.92 6.34 -1.89
CA ILE A 140 -16.54 6.19 -1.40
C ILE A 140 -15.80 5.06 -2.13
N PRO A 141 -14.47 5.15 -2.30
CA PRO A 141 -13.68 4.16 -3.01
C PRO A 141 -13.39 2.90 -2.17
N GLY A 142 -13.12 1.79 -2.83
CA GLY A 142 -12.71 0.54 -2.18
C GLY A 142 -11.32 0.56 -1.52
N LEU A 143 -10.48 1.55 -1.86
CA LEU A 143 -9.10 1.67 -1.36
C LEU A 143 -8.33 0.33 -1.52
N THR A 144 -7.48 0.00 -0.55
CA THR A 144 -6.70 -1.25 -0.50
C THR A 144 -7.43 -2.38 0.25
N PHE A 145 -8.73 -2.24 0.56
CA PHE A 145 -9.51 -3.30 1.21
C PHE A 145 -9.48 -4.63 0.45
N PRO A 146 -9.61 -4.66 -0.90
CA PRO A 146 -9.54 -5.92 -1.64
C PRO A 146 -8.21 -6.64 -1.46
N PHE A 147 -7.10 -5.91 -1.40
CA PHE A 147 -5.78 -6.44 -1.06
C PHE A 147 -5.80 -7.06 0.35
N VAL A 148 -6.20 -6.30 1.36
CA VAL A 148 -6.19 -6.74 2.77
C VAL A 148 -7.02 -8.02 2.94
N ALA A 149 -8.26 -8.01 2.47
CA ALA A 149 -9.18 -9.14 2.61
C ALA A 149 -8.65 -10.40 1.90
N THR A 150 -8.10 -10.23 0.69
CA THR A 150 -7.53 -11.34 -0.07
C THR A 150 -6.26 -11.87 0.60
N SER A 151 -5.34 -11.01 1.02
CA SER A 151 -4.13 -11.43 1.71
C SER A 151 -4.44 -12.13 3.04
N TRP A 152 -5.34 -11.60 3.87
CA TRP A 152 -5.73 -12.27 5.11
C TRP A 152 -6.30 -13.66 4.87
N LEU A 153 -7.17 -13.83 3.86
CA LEU A 153 -7.73 -15.14 3.51
C LEU A 153 -6.62 -16.17 3.21
N PHE A 154 -5.66 -15.80 2.35
CA PHE A 154 -4.60 -16.71 1.93
C PHE A 154 -3.53 -16.93 3.01
N LEU A 155 -3.21 -15.90 3.81
CA LEU A 155 -2.30 -16.04 4.96
C LEU A 155 -2.91 -16.94 6.04
N LEU A 156 -4.20 -16.80 6.36
CA LEU A 156 -4.89 -17.70 7.28
C LEU A 156 -4.92 -19.13 6.77
N ALA A 157 -5.16 -19.31 5.47
CA ALA A 157 -5.16 -20.62 4.84
C ALA A 157 -3.79 -21.33 4.96
N SER A 158 -2.68 -20.59 5.03
CA SER A 158 -1.34 -21.16 5.21
C SER A 158 -1.16 -21.90 6.54
N HIS A 159 -1.93 -21.56 7.58
CA HIS A 159 -1.92 -22.32 8.84
C HIS A 159 -2.51 -23.73 8.69
N GLY A 160 -3.37 -23.94 7.70
CA GLY A 160 -4.03 -25.23 7.44
C GLY A 160 -3.38 -26.08 6.34
N PHE A 161 -2.46 -25.53 5.55
CA PHE A 161 -1.88 -26.21 4.39
C PHE A 161 -0.40 -26.51 4.56
N ALA A 162 -0.03 -27.79 4.55
CA ALA A 162 1.37 -28.23 4.68
C ALA A 162 2.28 -27.76 3.53
N GLY A 163 1.72 -27.43 2.35
CA GLY A 163 2.47 -26.98 1.18
C GLY A 163 2.89 -25.51 1.19
N VAL A 164 2.39 -24.71 2.15
CA VAL A 164 2.70 -23.28 2.28
C VAL A 164 2.82 -22.94 3.75
N SER A 165 4.03 -22.69 4.23
CA SER A 165 4.27 -22.26 5.61
C SER A 165 4.50 -20.75 5.71
N GLY A 166 4.07 -20.16 6.83
CA GLY A 166 4.28 -18.74 7.13
C GLY A 166 5.66 -18.47 7.71
N ALA A 167 6.68 -18.34 6.86
CA ALA A 167 8.06 -18.04 7.30
C ALA A 167 8.22 -16.63 7.90
N GLY A 168 7.41 -15.66 7.44
CA GLY A 168 7.50 -14.26 7.87
C GLY A 168 6.30 -13.78 8.68
N LEU A 169 5.32 -14.66 8.98
CA LEU A 169 4.15 -14.29 9.76
C LEU A 169 4.54 -13.88 11.18
N PRO A 170 3.83 -12.91 11.80
CA PRO A 170 3.99 -12.61 13.21
C PRO A 170 3.87 -13.87 14.08
N ALA A 171 4.65 -13.95 15.16
CA ALA A 171 4.47 -15.01 16.14
C ALA A 171 3.07 -14.90 16.77
N GLY A 172 2.30 -15.99 16.77
CA GLY A 172 1.01 -16.03 17.43
C GLY A 172 1.20 -15.76 18.93
N ALA A 173 0.57 -14.70 19.44
CA ALA A 173 0.70 -14.29 20.83
C ALA A 173 -0.66 -14.03 21.45
N VAL A 174 -0.82 -14.40 22.72
CA VAL A 174 -1.96 -13.93 23.52
C VAL A 174 -1.73 -12.46 23.80
N THR A 175 -2.73 -11.63 23.57
CA THR A 175 -2.68 -10.19 23.88
C THR A 175 -2.50 -10.00 25.39
N ALA A 176 -1.26 -9.82 25.82
CA ALA A 176 -0.93 -9.38 27.16
C ALA A 176 -0.82 -7.84 27.17
N PRO A 177 -1.15 -7.17 28.29
CA PRO A 177 -0.77 -5.78 28.47
C PRO A 177 0.72 -5.66 28.21
N ALA A 178 1.12 -4.76 27.31
CA ALA A 178 2.53 -4.51 27.04
C ALA A 178 3.23 -4.17 28.37
N VAL A 179 4.38 -4.81 28.63
CA VAL A 179 5.22 -4.40 29.74
C VAL A 179 5.68 -2.99 29.43
N MET A 180 5.34 -2.03 30.30
CA MET A 180 5.79 -0.64 30.19
C MET A 180 7.32 -0.62 30.25
N VAL A 181 7.98 -0.57 29.09
CA VAL A 181 9.41 -0.28 29.00
C VAL A 181 9.55 1.23 28.85
N ALA A 182 10.45 1.85 29.61
CA ALA A 182 10.78 3.25 29.41
C ALA A 182 11.24 3.44 27.95
N THR A 183 10.64 4.39 27.24
CA THR A 183 11.12 4.74 25.90
C THR A 183 12.52 5.32 26.01
N ASP A 184 13.50 4.65 25.43
CA ASP A 184 14.80 5.25 25.19
C ASP A 184 14.63 6.54 24.35
N PRO A 185 15.48 7.55 24.54
CA PRO A 185 15.46 8.74 23.70
C PRO A 185 15.58 8.35 22.21
N LEU A 186 14.64 8.78 21.37
CA LEU A 186 14.73 8.50 19.94
C LEU A 186 15.91 9.25 19.33
N HIS A 187 16.93 8.53 18.91
CA HIS A 187 18.08 9.13 18.25
C HIS A 187 17.69 9.68 16.87
N VAL A 188 18.38 10.72 16.43
CA VAL A 188 18.07 11.39 15.15
C VAL A 188 18.14 10.42 13.96
N VAL A 189 19.09 9.48 13.99
CA VAL A 189 19.25 8.47 12.93
C VAL A 189 18.05 7.51 12.89
N ASP A 190 17.56 7.10 14.06
CA ASP A 190 16.42 6.21 14.21
C ASP A 190 15.11 6.90 13.79
N PHE A 191 14.99 8.19 14.12
CA PHE A 191 13.89 9.03 13.64
C PHE A 191 13.87 9.13 12.11
N VAL A 192 15.00 9.47 11.49
CA VAL A 192 15.11 9.59 10.03
C VAL A 192 14.85 8.25 9.34
N SER A 193 15.37 7.17 9.90
CA SER A 193 15.14 5.81 9.41
C SER A 193 13.66 5.44 9.48
N GLY A 194 13.02 5.65 10.64
CA GLY A 194 11.58 5.38 10.81
C GLY A 194 10.71 6.15 9.83
N VAL A 195 11.04 7.42 9.56
CA VAL A 195 10.31 8.25 8.58
C VAL A 195 10.48 7.70 7.16
N ALA A 196 11.70 7.38 6.74
CA ALA A 196 11.95 6.84 5.41
C ALA A 196 11.32 5.46 5.22
N LEU A 197 11.51 4.57 6.19
CA LEU A 197 10.99 3.21 6.14
C LEU A 197 9.46 3.18 6.19
N SER A 198 8.82 4.13 6.88
CA SER A 198 7.34 4.28 6.82
C SER A 198 6.82 4.39 5.39
N ILE A 199 7.58 5.00 4.48
CA ILE A 199 7.18 5.17 3.08
C ILE A 199 7.42 3.89 2.29
N SER A 200 8.58 3.23 2.45
CA SER A 200 8.86 1.99 1.72
C SER A 200 8.05 0.78 2.22
N GLN A 201 7.61 0.80 3.49
CA GLN A 201 6.72 -0.22 4.04
C GLN A 201 5.32 -0.21 3.42
N VAL A 202 4.91 0.85 2.70
CA VAL A 202 3.68 0.84 1.87
C VAL A 202 3.69 -0.32 0.86
N PHE A 203 4.87 -0.71 0.39
CA PHE A 203 5.09 -1.84 -0.52
C PHE A 203 5.77 -3.04 0.16
N LEU A 204 5.73 -3.10 1.49
CA LEU A 204 6.40 -4.13 2.30
C LEU A 204 7.90 -4.24 1.97
N LYS A 205 8.58 -3.09 1.96
CA LYS A 205 10.03 -2.99 1.75
C LYS A 205 10.68 -2.24 2.89
N ASP A 206 11.71 -2.87 3.45
CA ASP A 206 12.59 -2.27 4.44
C ASP A 206 13.86 -1.74 3.73
N SER A 207 13.75 -0.58 3.07
CA SER A 207 14.86 -0.01 2.30
C SER A 207 14.72 1.50 2.13
N LEU A 208 15.75 2.25 2.52
CA LEU A 208 15.84 3.70 2.34
C LEU A 208 15.84 4.10 0.87
N VAL A 209 16.58 3.38 0.02
CA VAL A 209 16.65 3.69 -1.42
C VAL A 209 15.28 3.46 -2.08
N ALA A 210 14.56 2.40 -1.68
CA ALA A 210 13.20 2.19 -2.14
C ALA A 210 12.29 3.36 -1.72
N ALA A 211 12.40 3.85 -0.48
CA ALA A 211 11.63 5.00 -0.01
C ALA A 211 11.90 6.27 -0.84
N LEU A 212 13.16 6.54 -1.18
CA LEU A 212 13.53 7.67 -2.03
C LEU A 212 12.96 7.54 -3.46
N LEU A 213 12.97 6.32 -4.02
CA LEU A 213 12.37 6.05 -5.32
C LEU A 213 10.84 6.18 -5.29
N PHE A 214 10.17 5.72 -4.23
CA PHE A 214 8.73 5.95 -4.03
C PHE A 214 8.41 7.44 -3.91
N LEU A 215 9.19 8.21 -3.14
CA LEU A 215 9.02 9.66 -3.05
C LEU A 215 9.24 10.36 -4.39
N ALA A 216 10.27 9.97 -5.14
CA ALA A 216 10.52 10.50 -6.48
C ALA A 216 9.34 10.19 -7.42
N GLY A 217 8.83 8.96 -7.39
CA GLY A 217 7.65 8.54 -8.15
C GLY A 217 6.40 9.34 -7.80
N LEU A 218 6.13 9.58 -6.52
CA LEU A 218 5.05 10.47 -6.08
C LEU A 218 5.26 11.89 -6.61
N ALA A 219 6.46 12.45 -6.46
CA ALA A 219 6.77 13.82 -6.86
C ALA A 219 6.64 14.05 -8.38
N VAL A 220 6.87 13.01 -9.19
CA VAL A 220 6.64 13.04 -10.65
C VAL A 220 5.17 13.30 -11.00
N SER A 221 4.24 12.73 -10.22
CA SER A 221 2.79 12.87 -10.47
C SER A 221 2.17 14.03 -9.67
N SER A 222 2.55 14.17 -8.40
CA SER A 222 1.98 15.13 -7.46
C SER A 222 2.97 15.47 -6.33
N ILE A 223 3.51 16.69 -6.37
CA ILE A 223 4.33 17.24 -5.27
C ILE A 223 3.55 17.27 -3.93
N PRO A 224 2.27 17.69 -3.89
CA PRO A 224 1.48 17.60 -2.65
C PRO A 224 1.41 16.18 -2.08
N ALA A 225 1.24 15.15 -2.93
CA ALA A 225 1.21 13.76 -2.47
C ALA A 225 2.55 13.32 -1.88
N ALA A 226 3.67 13.69 -2.50
CA ALA A 226 5.01 13.41 -1.98
C ALA A 226 5.24 14.09 -0.61
N LEU A 227 4.87 15.36 -0.48
CA LEU A 227 5.00 16.10 0.79
C LEU A 227 4.09 15.52 1.88
N LEU A 228 2.86 15.13 1.54
CA LEU A 228 1.93 14.51 2.48
C LEU A 228 2.34 13.10 2.87
N ALA A 229 3.00 12.35 1.99
CA ALA A 229 3.60 11.07 2.37
C ALA A 229 4.68 11.26 3.43
N VAL A 230 5.58 12.24 3.25
CA VAL A 230 6.59 12.59 4.27
C VAL A 230 5.93 13.08 5.57
N ALA A 231 4.92 13.96 5.48
CA ALA A 231 4.20 14.47 6.64
C ALA A 231 3.49 13.36 7.42
N GLY A 232 2.85 12.41 6.71
CA GLY A 232 2.21 11.25 7.32
C GLY A 232 3.20 10.35 8.06
N ALA A 233 4.37 10.10 7.47
CA ALA A 233 5.45 9.35 8.11
C ALA A 233 6.00 10.07 9.35
N LEU A 234 6.20 11.39 9.29
CA LEU A 234 6.63 12.21 10.43
C LEU A 234 5.63 12.15 11.58
N ILE A 235 4.34 12.37 11.28
CA ILE A 235 3.27 12.27 12.28
C ILE A 235 3.28 10.89 12.92
N ALA A 236 3.42 9.83 12.13
CA ALA A 236 3.43 8.47 12.65
C ALA A 236 4.56 8.19 13.62
N VAL A 237 5.81 8.53 13.25
CA VAL A 237 6.98 8.33 14.11
C VAL A 237 6.85 9.14 15.40
N ILE A 238 6.42 10.41 15.31
CA ILE A 238 6.23 11.27 16.48
C ILE A 238 5.17 10.70 17.42
N VAL A 239 3.98 10.38 16.90
CA VAL A 239 2.85 9.87 17.69
C VAL A 239 3.20 8.53 18.33
N ALA A 240 3.79 7.61 17.56
CA ALA A 240 4.13 6.29 18.06
C ALA A 240 5.22 6.35 19.15
N HIS A 241 6.24 7.18 18.96
CA HIS A 241 7.28 7.38 19.96
C HIS A 241 6.73 8.02 21.25
N LEU A 242 5.94 9.10 21.13
CA LEU A 242 5.33 9.75 22.30
C LEU A 242 4.32 8.85 23.04
N ALA A 243 3.68 7.92 22.33
CA ALA A 243 2.77 6.94 22.90
C ALA A 243 3.46 5.73 23.54
N GLY A 244 4.80 5.64 23.47
CA GLY A 244 5.54 4.54 24.08
C GLY A 244 5.58 3.25 23.26
N ALA A 245 5.41 3.32 21.94
CA ALA A 245 5.48 2.14 21.08
C ALA A 245 6.88 1.51 21.08
N GLU A 246 6.95 0.20 20.83
CA GLU A 246 8.21 -0.55 20.72
C GLU A 246 9.15 0.08 19.69
N SER A 247 10.42 0.26 20.06
CA SER A 247 11.41 0.98 19.25
C SER A 247 11.55 0.39 17.84
N GLU A 248 11.61 -0.93 17.71
CA GLU A 248 11.74 -1.61 16.40
C GLU A 248 10.52 -1.39 15.48
N LEU A 249 9.31 -1.30 16.03
CA LEU A 249 8.12 -1.01 15.23
C LEU A 249 8.13 0.42 14.67
N VAL A 250 8.70 1.36 15.43
CA VAL A 250 8.85 2.76 15.03
C VAL A 250 10.00 2.93 14.04
N THR A 251 11.19 2.43 14.36
CA THR A 251 12.39 2.59 13.54
C THR A 251 12.32 1.78 12.24
N GLY A 252 11.66 0.63 12.25
CA GLY A 252 11.36 -0.17 11.05
C GLY A 252 10.22 0.37 10.17
N GLY A 253 9.60 1.50 10.56
CA GLY A 253 8.51 2.14 9.80
C GLY A 253 7.18 1.37 9.79
N LEU A 254 7.04 0.35 10.64
CA LEU A 254 5.88 -0.56 10.66
C LEU A 254 4.61 0.07 11.24
N LEU A 255 4.73 1.24 11.87
CA LEU A 255 3.59 2.03 12.33
C LEU A 255 3.25 3.21 11.42
N GLY A 256 4.02 3.45 10.35
CA GLY A 256 3.89 4.66 9.53
C GLY A 256 3.31 4.47 8.13
N PHE A 257 3.33 3.27 7.54
CA PHE A 257 2.85 3.08 6.17
C PHE A 257 1.33 3.30 6.00
N SER A 258 0.49 2.89 6.95
CA SER A 258 -0.95 3.19 6.92
C SER A 258 -1.23 4.69 7.14
N PRO A 259 -0.60 5.37 8.12
CA PRO A 259 -0.67 6.84 8.23
C PRO A 259 -0.22 7.59 6.98
N VAL A 260 0.85 7.16 6.30
CA VAL A 260 1.32 7.72 5.01
C VAL A 260 0.19 7.71 3.98
N LEU A 261 -0.47 6.56 3.77
CA LEU A 261 -1.59 6.46 2.84
C LEU A 261 -2.78 7.33 3.26
N THR A 262 -3.06 7.43 4.57
CA THR A 262 -4.15 8.28 5.10
C THR A 262 -3.90 9.75 4.80
N ALA A 263 -2.67 10.22 5.05
CA ALA A 263 -2.26 11.61 4.82
C ALA A 263 -2.37 11.98 3.34
N VAL A 264 -1.93 11.10 2.43
CA VAL A 264 -2.04 11.32 0.97
C VAL A 264 -3.52 11.31 0.55
N ALA A 265 -4.29 10.31 0.97
CA ALA A 265 -5.68 10.14 0.59
C ALA A 265 -6.54 11.36 0.98
N LEU A 266 -6.50 11.76 2.25
CA LEU A 266 -7.36 12.83 2.77
C LEU A 266 -6.76 14.23 2.59
N GLY A 267 -5.44 14.33 2.41
CA GLY A 267 -4.75 15.62 2.30
C GLY A 267 -4.71 16.18 0.87
N CYS A 268 -4.70 15.32 -0.16
CA CYS A 268 -4.63 15.79 -1.55
C CYS A 268 -5.40 14.98 -2.60
N VAL A 269 -5.86 13.75 -2.31
CA VAL A 269 -6.55 12.91 -3.31
C VAL A 269 -8.05 13.16 -3.27
N PHE A 270 -8.69 12.99 -2.11
CA PHE A 270 -10.14 13.17 -1.94
C PHE A 270 -10.53 14.58 -1.51
N ALA A 271 -9.54 15.41 -1.16
CA ALA A 271 -9.75 16.81 -0.84
C ALA A 271 -8.61 17.65 -1.42
N ARG A 272 -8.89 18.91 -1.74
CA ARG A 272 -7.83 19.86 -2.13
C ARG A 272 -7.00 20.26 -0.90
N PRO A 273 -5.67 20.40 -1.02
CA PRO A 273 -4.83 20.91 0.06
C PRO A 273 -5.26 22.33 0.48
N ALA A 274 -5.88 22.44 1.64
CA ALA A 274 -6.31 23.68 2.28
C ALA A 274 -6.17 23.52 3.80
N PRO A 275 -5.94 24.59 4.58
CA PRO A 275 -5.65 24.46 6.02
C PRO A 275 -6.66 23.60 6.80
N ARG A 276 -7.96 23.78 6.52
CA ARG A 276 -9.03 22.95 7.12
C ARG A 276 -8.88 21.47 6.76
N ASN A 277 -8.74 21.16 5.47
CA ASN A 277 -8.65 19.78 4.98
C ASN A 277 -7.35 19.11 5.45
N LEU A 278 -6.24 19.86 5.51
CA LEU A 278 -4.97 19.40 6.04
C LEU A 278 -5.04 19.12 7.54
N SER A 279 -5.74 19.96 8.32
CA SER A 279 -5.96 19.69 9.75
C SER A 279 -6.81 18.42 9.96
N TYR A 280 -7.81 18.20 9.11
CA TYR A 280 -8.64 17.01 9.14
C TYR A 280 -7.84 15.74 8.75
N ALA A 281 -7.02 15.84 7.71
CA ALA A 281 -6.12 14.76 7.29
C ALA A 281 -5.05 14.46 8.35
N ALA A 282 -4.49 15.47 9.01
CA ALA A 282 -3.54 15.27 10.11
C ALA A 282 -4.19 14.56 11.29
N PHE A 283 -5.41 14.95 11.68
CA PHE A 283 -6.16 14.25 12.71
C PHE A 283 -6.44 12.79 12.33
N ALA A 284 -6.89 12.54 11.10
CA ALA A 284 -7.09 11.18 10.58
C ALA A 284 -5.80 10.36 10.65
N THR A 285 -4.68 10.96 10.26
CA THR A 285 -3.35 10.32 10.26
C THR A 285 -2.93 9.89 11.66
N ILE A 286 -3.14 10.75 12.68
CA ILE A 286 -2.90 10.41 14.10
C ILE A 286 -3.78 9.22 14.51
N VAL A 287 -5.07 9.25 14.19
CA VAL A 287 -6.01 8.16 14.50
C VAL A 287 -5.60 6.86 13.79
N THR A 288 -5.07 6.93 12.57
CA THR A 288 -4.56 5.74 11.86
C THR A 288 -3.38 5.09 12.57
N VAL A 289 -2.49 5.85 13.23
CA VAL A 289 -1.41 5.26 14.06
C VAL A 289 -2.00 4.43 15.19
N ILE A 290 -3.00 4.98 15.89
CA ILE A 290 -3.70 4.30 16.99
C ILE A 290 -4.39 3.04 16.46
N ALA A 291 -5.09 3.14 15.32
CA ALA A 291 -5.74 2.00 14.68
C ALA A 291 -4.73 0.92 14.23
N GLN A 292 -3.53 1.30 13.80
CA GLN A 292 -2.47 0.36 13.43
C GLN A 292 -2.00 -0.45 14.63
N VAL A 293 -1.72 0.20 15.76
CA VAL A 293 -1.34 -0.49 17.00
C VAL A 293 -2.48 -1.38 17.49
N ALA A 294 -3.72 -0.87 17.50
CA ALA A 294 -4.89 -1.63 17.93
C ALA A 294 -5.15 -2.88 17.07
N LEU A 295 -5.04 -2.78 15.75
CA LEU A 295 -5.22 -3.91 14.84
C LEU A 295 -4.07 -4.90 14.90
N ASN A 296 -2.82 -4.44 15.07
CA ASN A 296 -1.69 -5.34 15.32
C ASN A 296 -1.94 -6.18 16.58
N ALA A 297 -2.39 -5.56 17.67
CA ALA A 297 -2.75 -6.29 18.89
C ALA A 297 -3.93 -7.25 18.67
N ALA A 298 -5.01 -6.79 18.03
CA ALA A 298 -6.20 -7.61 17.80
C ALA A 298 -5.95 -8.85 16.93
N LEU A 299 -4.98 -8.78 16.00
CA LEU A 299 -4.65 -9.87 15.07
C LEU A 299 -3.49 -10.76 15.54
N ALA A 300 -2.80 -10.38 16.63
CA ALA A 300 -1.72 -11.18 17.21
C ALA A 300 -2.13 -12.63 17.57
N PRO A 301 -3.34 -12.93 18.10
CA PRO A 301 -3.74 -14.30 18.42
C PRO A 301 -3.86 -15.23 17.20
N VAL A 302 -4.07 -14.66 16.01
CA VAL A 302 -4.19 -15.40 14.75
C VAL A 302 -2.95 -15.23 13.86
N ALA A 303 -1.85 -14.72 14.41
CA ALA A 303 -0.56 -14.57 13.71
C ALA A 303 -0.67 -13.81 12.38
N LEU A 304 -1.54 -12.79 12.31
CA LEU A 304 -1.73 -12.00 11.10
C LEU A 304 -1.16 -10.59 11.23
N PRO A 305 -0.50 -10.07 10.19
CA PRO A 305 -0.22 -8.64 10.08
C PRO A 305 -1.51 -7.85 9.79
N ALA A 306 -1.63 -6.65 10.35
CA ALA A 306 -2.77 -5.77 10.05
C ALA A 306 -2.79 -5.26 8.60
N LEU A 307 -1.64 -5.31 7.90
CA LEU A 307 -1.46 -4.76 6.56
C LEU A 307 -1.96 -3.30 6.55
N THR A 308 -2.59 -2.85 5.45
CA THR A 308 -3.14 -1.50 5.31
C THR A 308 -4.58 -1.36 5.82
N MET A 309 -5.10 -2.32 6.60
CA MET A 309 -6.45 -2.22 7.16
C MET A 309 -6.68 -0.96 8.03
N PRO A 310 -5.71 -0.50 8.85
CA PRO A 310 -5.87 0.73 9.61
C PRO A 310 -6.12 1.94 8.69
N PHE A 311 -5.37 2.04 7.59
CA PHE A 311 -5.57 3.06 6.57
C PHE A 311 -6.99 2.98 5.97
N VAL A 312 -7.44 1.80 5.59
CA VAL A 312 -8.77 1.58 4.99
C VAL A 312 -9.88 2.05 5.93
N LEU A 313 -9.87 1.56 7.19
CA LEU A 313 -10.93 1.84 8.16
C LEU A 313 -11.03 3.32 8.50
N ILE A 314 -9.89 3.97 8.79
CA ILE A 314 -9.87 5.37 9.18
C ILE A 314 -10.21 6.27 7.99
N THR A 315 -9.69 5.96 6.80
CA THR A 315 -10.03 6.74 5.60
C THR A 315 -11.51 6.62 5.26
N TRP A 316 -12.11 5.42 5.31
CA TRP A 316 -13.55 5.26 5.12
C TRP A 316 -14.36 6.04 6.14
N LEU A 317 -14.01 5.94 7.44
CA LEU A 317 -14.70 6.68 8.50
C LEU A 317 -14.70 8.19 8.23
N PHE A 318 -13.54 8.73 7.87
CA PHE A 318 -13.36 10.16 7.63
C PHE A 318 -14.00 10.61 6.31
N LEU A 319 -14.00 9.79 5.27
CA LEU A 319 -14.72 10.10 4.02
C LEU A 319 -16.23 10.09 4.22
N MET A 320 -16.78 9.14 4.98
CA MET A 320 -18.22 9.09 5.28
C MET A 320 -18.67 10.24 6.18
N ALA A 321 -17.81 10.71 7.08
CA ALA A 321 -18.07 11.85 7.94
C ALA A 321 -17.81 13.20 7.25
N TRP A 322 -17.23 13.21 6.04
CA TRP A 322 -16.92 14.43 5.32
C TRP A 322 -18.23 15.16 4.97
N PRO A 323 -18.41 16.44 5.37
CA PRO A 323 -19.62 17.17 5.04
C PRO A 323 -19.72 17.27 3.51
N ALA A 324 -20.83 16.83 2.93
CA ALA A 324 -21.11 17.10 1.52
C ALA A 324 -20.95 18.61 1.30
N GLU A 325 -20.02 18.99 0.40
CA GLU A 325 -19.94 20.39 -0.01
C GLU A 325 -21.30 20.74 -0.63
N LYS A 326 -22.01 21.68 -0.01
CA LYS A 326 -23.18 22.28 -0.63
C LYS A 326 -22.67 23.02 -1.87
N HIS A 327 -22.82 22.39 -3.04
CA HIS A 327 -22.63 23.05 -4.33
C HIS A 327 -23.67 24.18 -4.50
#